data_AF-A0A6V7TVQ4-F1
#
_entry.id   AF-A0A6V7TVQ4-F1
#
_cell.length_a   1.000
_cell.length_b   1.000
_cell.length_c   1.000
_cell.angle_alpha   90.00
_cell.angle_beta   90.00
_cell.angle_gamma   90.00
#
_symmetry.space_group_name_H-M   'P 1'
#
loop_
_entity.id
_entity.type
_entity.pdbx_description
1 polymer ?
#
loop_
_entity_poly.entity_id
_entity_poly.type
_entity_poly.pdbx_seq_one_letter_code
_entity_poly.pdbx_strand_id
1 'polypeptide(L)'
;MRARQVTMGVRLDVLELDKPAHLKFRQLVGDRYNKDTDVFVVVSDRCPSRKQNREYSEYLLTVLYYESNKTEPCEPIKEDSPVKEERRPLTNSLNENDTILRAANN
;
A
#
# COMPACT_ATOMS: atom_id res chain seq x y z
N MET A 1 -20.41 -22.47 12.02
CA MET A 1 -20.95 -21.75 10.84
C MET A 1 -20.57 -20.28 10.92
N ARG A 2 -20.07 -19.68 9.82
CA ARG A 2 -19.85 -18.22 9.70
C ARG A 2 -20.94 -17.54 8.87
N ALA A 3 -22.21 -17.85 9.14
CA ALA A 3 -23.33 -17.46 8.27
C ALA A 3 -23.45 -15.94 8.06
N ARG A 4 -23.10 -15.13 9.08
CA ARG A 4 -23.14 -13.66 9.02
C ARG A 4 -21.94 -13.02 8.32
N GLN A 5 -20.80 -13.71 8.21
CA GLN A 5 -19.57 -13.14 7.68
C GLN A 5 -19.69 -12.90 6.17
N VAL A 6 -19.25 -11.74 5.72
CA VAL A 6 -19.16 -11.35 4.31
C VAL A 6 -17.70 -11.05 3.98
N THR A 7 -17.24 -11.56 2.84
CA THR A 7 -15.95 -11.19 2.25
C THR A 7 -16.26 -10.56 0.89
N MET A 8 -15.80 -9.34 0.70
CA MET A 8 -15.96 -8.59 -0.56
C MET A 8 -14.57 -8.32 -1.12
N GLY A 9 -14.34 -8.73 -2.37
CA GLY A 9 -13.11 -8.47 -3.12
C GLY A 9 -13.41 -7.62 -4.34
N VAL A 10 -12.64 -6.56 -4.55
CA VAL A 10 -12.80 -5.62 -5.67
C VAL A 10 -11.43 -5.32 -6.25
N ARG A 11 -11.30 -5.36 -7.57
CA ARG A 11 -10.07 -4.88 -8.23
C ARG A 11 -10.09 -3.35 -8.28
N LEU A 12 -8.94 -2.70 -8.08
CA LEU A 12 -8.90 -1.23 -8.14
C LEU A 12 -8.93 -0.71 -9.57
N ASP A 13 -8.43 -1.48 -10.54
CA ASP A 13 -8.46 -1.14 -11.96
C ASP A 13 -9.87 -0.84 -12.52
N VAL A 14 -10.92 -1.48 -12.01
CA VAL A 14 -12.32 -1.24 -12.44
C VAL A 14 -12.97 -0.03 -11.78
N LEU A 15 -12.34 0.57 -10.77
CA LEU A 15 -12.89 1.74 -10.07
C LEU A 15 -12.56 3.06 -10.77
N GLU A 16 -11.86 3.04 -11.92
CA GLU A 16 -11.52 4.25 -12.70
C GLU A 16 -10.87 5.38 -11.85
N LEU A 17 -10.02 5.00 -10.89
CA LEU A 17 -9.30 5.93 -10.03
C LEU A 17 -8.13 6.59 -10.76
N ASP A 18 -7.98 7.91 -10.61
CA ASP A 18 -6.78 8.62 -11.04
C ASP A 18 -5.53 8.09 -10.33
N LYS A 19 -4.35 8.24 -10.93
CA LYS A 19 -3.07 7.75 -10.34
C LYS A 19 -2.84 8.21 -8.88
N PRO A 20 -3.08 9.48 -8.50
CA PRO A 20 -2.93 9.92 -7.11
C PRO A 20 -3.97 9.27 -6.20
N ALA A 21 -5.22 9.16 -6.65
CA ALA A 21 -6.31 8.54 -5.91
C ALA A 21 -6.06 7.04 -5.71
N HIS A 22 -5.58 6.34 -6.74
CA HIS A 22 -5.21 4.93 -6.65
C HIS A 22 -4.06 4.70 -5.66
N LEU A 23 -3.05 5.59 -5.61
CA LEU A 23 -1.99 5.51 -4.61
C LEU A 23 -2.55 5.77 -3.20
N LYS A 24 -3.40 6.79 -3.04
CA LYS A 24 -4.03 7.14 -1.76
C LYS A 24 -4.94 6.03 -1.25
N PHE A 25 -5.75 5.43 -2.12
CA PHE A 25 -6.60 4.29 -1.79
C PHE A 25 -5.77 3.15 -1.20
N ARG A 26 -4.66 2.77 -1.86
CA ARG A 26 -3.73 1.74 -1.37
C ARG A 26 -3.16 2.08 0.01
N GLN A 27 -2.83 3.33 0.25
CA GLN A 27 -2.35 3.80 1.56
C GLN A 27 -3.43 3.72 2.64
N LEU A 28 -4.68 4.09 2.33
CA LEU A 28 -5.81 4.04 3.27
C LEU A 28 -6.18 2.62 3.67
N VAL A 29 -6.14 1.66 2.74
CA VAL A 29 -6.56 0.28 3.01
C VAL A 29 -5.48 -0.59 3.63
N GLY A 30 -4.20 -0.24 3.47
CA GLY A 30 -3.07 -0.96 4.06
C GLY A 30 -3.00 -2.43 3.63
N ASP A 31 -2.85 -3.33 4.59
CA ASP A 31 -2.66 -4.77 4.38
C ASP A 31 -3.87 -5.50 3.74
N ARG A 32 -4.99 -4.79 3.58
CA ARG A 32 -6.19 -5.32 2.90
C ARG A 32 -6.09 -5.32 1.38
N TYR A 33 -5.02 -4.75 0.82
CA TYR A 33 -4.79 -4.69 -0.62
C TYR A 33 -3.60 -5.56 -1.04
N ASN A 34 -3.82 -6.37 -2.07
CA ASN A 34 -2.77 -7.16 -2.72
C ASN A 34 -2.23 -6.43 -3.95
N LYS A 35 -0.92 -6.11 -3.92
CA LYS A 35 -0.21 -5.38 -4.99
C LYS A 35 -0.02 -6.21 -6.26
N ASP A 36 0.06 -7.53 -6.14
CA ASP A 36 0.32 -8.42 -7.27
C ASP A 36 -0.94 -8.66 -8.10
N THR A 37 -2.10 -8.74 -7.43
CA THR A 37 -3.39 -9.00 -8.09
C THR A 37 -4.24 -7.76 -8.30
N ASP A 38 -3.83 -6.62 -7.74
CA ASP A 38 -4.60 -5.37 -7.68
C ASP A 38 -5.98 -5.52 -7.02
N VAL A 39 -6.10 -6.39 -6.01
CA VAL A 39 -7.37 -6.69 -5.33
C VAL A 39 -7.38 -6.11 -3.92
N PHE A 40 -8.39 -5.31 -3.61
CA PHE A 40 -8.78 -4.93 -2.26
C PHE A 40 -9.78 -5.95 -1.70
N VAL A 41 -9.52 -6.47 -0.49
CA VAL A 41 -10.39 -7.42 0.21
C VAL A 41 -10.80 -6.87 1.57
N VAL A 42 -12.11 -6.85 1.84
CA VAL A 42 -12.65 -6.55 3.16
C VAL A 42 -13.48 -7.71 3.69
N VAL A 43 -13.25 -8.05 4.95
CA VAL A 43 -14.01 -9.06 5.68
C VAL A 43 -14.82 -8.36 6.77
N SER A 44 -16.14 -8.50 6.69
CA SER A 44 -17.09 -7.89 7.61
C SER A 44 -17.87 -8.96 8.37
N ASP A 45 -17.82 -8.92 9.70
CA ASP A 45 -18.59 -9.82 10.57
C ASP A 45 -19.30 -9.09 11.74
N ARG A 46 -19.18 -7.75 11.78
CA ARG A 46 -19.57 -6.91 12.93
C ARG A 46 -21.09 -6.82 13.12
N CYS A 47 -21.87 -6.91 12.06
CA CYS A 47 -23.32 -6.74 12.12
C CYS A 47 -24.06 -8.06 12.40
N PRO A 48 -25.26 -8.02 13.03
CA PRO A 48 -26.03 -9.21 13.37
C PRO A 48 -26.41 -10.08 12.16
N SER A 49 -26.72 -9.47 11.02
CA SER A 49 -27.15 -10.17 9.80
C SER A 49 -26.09 -10.09 8.68
N ARG A 50 -26.10 -11.11 7.80
CA ARG A 50 -25.27 -11.13 6.58
C ARG A 50 -25.58 -9.94 5.66
N LYS A 51 -26.86 -9.54 5.56
CA LYS A 51 -27.30 -8.39 4.77
C LYS A 51 -26.63 -7.10 5.24
N GLN A 52 -26.66 -6.83 6.54
CA GLN A 52 -26.01 -5.65 7.11
C GLN A 52 -24.49 -5.68 6.91
N ASN A 53 -23.83 -6.83 7.06
CA ASN A 53 -22.39 -6.94 6.77
C ASN A 53 -22.05 -6.68 5.29
N ARG A 54 -22.96 -7.04 4.37
CA ARG A 54 -22.82 -6.72 2.94
C ARG A 54 -22.95 -5.21 2.70
N GLU A 55 -24.03 -4.60 3.21
CA GLU A 55 -24.27 -3.16 3.11
C GLU A 55 -23.14 -2.34 3.74
N TYR A 56 -22.61 -2.80 4.88
CA TYR A 56 -21.47 -2.16 5.53
C TYR A 56 -20.19 -2.25 4.69
N SER A 57 -19.95 -3.40 4.02
CA SER A 57 -18.79 -3.56 3.14
C SER A 57 -18.88 -2.65 1.92
N GLU A 58 -20.08 -2.51 1.33
CA GLU A 58 -20.35 -1.58 0.23
C GLU A 58 -20.17 -0.13 0.67
N TYR A 59 -20.68 0.24 1.85
CA TYR A 59 -20.47 1.58 2.42
C TYR A 59 -18.99 1.90 2.60
N LEU A 60 -18.19 0.96 3.15
CA LEU A 60 -16.75 1.16 3.31
C LEU A 60 -16.05 1.40 1.98
N LEU A 61 -16.42 0.67 0.93
CA LEU A 61 -15.87 0.89 -0.42
C LEU A 61 -16.20 2.28 -0.93
N THR A 62 -17.45 2.72 -0.79
CA THR A 62 -17.90 4.06 -1.20
C THR A 62 -17.12 5.15 -0.48
N VAL A 63 -16.94 5.06 0.84
CA VAL A 63 -16.16 6.03 1.61
C VAL A 63 -14.71 6.04 1.14
N LEU A 64 -14.07 4.88 1.02
CA LEU A 64 -12.68 4.78 0.54
C LEU A 64 -12.50 5.39 -0.84
N TYR A 65 -13.44 5.16 -1.75
CA TYR A 65 -13.45 5.74 -3.09
C TYR A 65 -13.45 7.27 -3.02
N TYR A 66 -14.40 7.87 -2.31
CA TYR A 66 -14.49 9.33 -2.23
C TYR A 66 -13.32 9.94 -1.45
N GLU A 67 -12.91 9.37 -0.33
CA GLU A 67 -11.76 9.85 0.44
C GLU A 67 -10.45 9.76 -0.35
N SER A 68 -10.30 8.77 -1.22
CA SER A 68 -9.13 8.64 -2.09
C SER A 68 -9.09 9.71 -3.18
N ASN A 69 -10.24 10.21 -3.63
CA ASN A 69 -10.36 11.26 -4.65
C ASN A 69 -10.32 12.68 -4.08
N LYS A 70 -10.39 12.84 -2.76
CA LYS A 70 -10.23 14.16 -2.11
C LYS A 70 -8.76 14.52 -2.04
N THR A 71 -8.45 15.78 -2.34
CA THR A 71 -7.14 16.38 -2.09
C THR A 71 -7.26 17.28 -0.86
N GLU A 72 -6.53 16.96 0.20
CA GLU A 72 -6.58 17.73 1.45
C GLU A 72 -5.51 18.83 1.45
N PRO A 73 -5.77 20.01 2.05
CA PRO A 73 -4.83 21.13 2.02
C PRO A 73 -3.51 20.87 2.78
N CYS A 74 -3.50 19.89 3.68
CA CYS A 74 -2.30 19.45 4.40
C CYS A 74 -1.53 18.34 3.66
N GLU A 75 -2.06 17.81 2.56
CA GLU A 75 -1.30 16.87 1.74
C GLU A 75 -0.16 17.62 1.06
N PRO A 76 1.09 17.14 1.19
CA PRO A 76 2.18 17.76 0.47
C PRO A 76 1.87 17.69 -1.01
N ILE A 77 1.96 18.83 -1.69
CA ILE A 77 1.84 18.90 -3.14
C ILE A 77 2.91 17.96 -3.68
N LYS A 78 2.50 16.80 -4.20
CA LYS A 78 3.41 15.88 -4.87
C LYS A 78 3.69 16.49 -6.24
N GLU A 79 4.58 17.47 -6.29
CA GLU A 79 5.31 17.74 -7.52
C GLU A 79 6.02 16.44 -7.89
N ASP A 80 5.87 16.03 -9.15
CA ASP A 80 6.38 14.81 -9.74
C ASP A 80 7.87 14.59 -9.41
N SER A 81 8.14 13.99 -8.25
CA SER A 81 9.47 13.57 -7.85
C SER A 81 9.58 12.09 -8.19
N PRO A 82 10.51 11.70 -9.09
CA PRO A 82 10.73 10.31 -9.39
C PRO A 82 11.19 9.61 -8.11
N VAL A 83 10.54 8.48 -7.83
CA VAL A 83 10.94 7.36 -6.97
C VAL A 83 12.19 7.64 -6.12
N LYS A 84 12.02 7.67 -4.79
CA LYS A 84 13.12 7.48 -3.84
C LYS A 84 13.75 6.13 -4.15
N GLU A 85 14.81 6.15 -4.95
CA GLU A 85 15.72 5.03 -5.09
C GLU A 85 16.32 4.79 -3.72
N GLU A 86 15.86 3.72 -3.08
CA GLU A 86 16.50 3.15 -1.91
C GLU A 86 17.93 2.81 -2.32
N ARG A 87 18.86 3.74 -2.04
CA ARG A 87 20.30 3.48 -2.18
C ARG A 87 20.57 2.26 -1.31
N ARG A 88 20.70 1.09 -1.93
CA ARG A 88 21.26 -0.10 -1.30
C ARG A 88 22.53 0.36 -0.58
N PRO A 89 22.67 0.16 0.74
CA PRO A 89 23.92 0.48 1.39
C PRO A 89 25.00 -0.36 0.70
N LEU A 90 26.04 0.29 0.17
CA LEU A 90 27.22 -0.44 -0.29
C LEU A 90 27.70 -1.26 0.89
N THR A 91 27.64 -2.57 0.74
CA THR A 91 28.21 -3.52 1.68
C THR A 91 29.69 -3.20 1.86
N ASN A 92 30.13 -3.22 3.12
CA ASN A 92 31.50 -3.03 3.58
C ASN A 92 32.55 -3.55 2.58
N SER A 93 33.41 -2.66 2.08
CA SER A 93 34.73 -3.02 1.53
C SER A 93 35.82 -2.30 2.34
N LEU A 94 35.93 -2.68 3.61
CA LEU A 94 37.24 -2.63 4.25
C LEU A 94 37.83 -4.03 4.10
N ASN A 95 38.94 -4.15 3.35
CA ASN A 95 40.06 -5.10 3.56
C ASN A 95 40.63 -5.90 2.36
N GLU A 96 40.94 -5.30 1.21
CA GLU A 96 41.88 -5.98 0.27
C GLU A 96 43.14 -5.18 -0.09
N ASN A 97 43.17 -3.86 0.17
CA ASN A 97 44.36 -3.05 -0.17
C ASN A 97 45.32 -2.75 1.00
N ASP A 98 44.99 -3.17 2.22
CA ASP A 98 45.85 -2.91 3.41
C ASP A 98 46.94 -3.98 3.64
N THR A 99 46.90 -5.11 2.92
CA THR A 99 47.89 -6.19 3.11
C THR A 99 49.19 -5.91 2.35
N ILE A 100 49.13 -5.21 1.21
CA ILE A 100 50.31 -4.98 0.35
C ILE A 100 51.21 -3.87 0.93
N LEU A 101 50.65 -2.87 1.61
CA LEU A 101 51.41 -1.73 2.14
C LEU A 101 52.18 -2.01 3.44
N ARG A 102 51.89 -3.13 4.13
CA ARG A 102 52.61 -3.51 5.37
C ARG A 102 53.84 -4.38 5.13
N ALA A 103 53.97 -4.99 3.95
CA ALA A 103 55.13 -5.82 3.60
C ALA A 103 56.32 -5.01 3.01
N ALA A 104 56.12 -3.73 2.71
CA ALA A 104 57.15 -2.87 2.11
C ALA A 104 57.90 -1.97 3.12
N ASN A 105 57.56 -2.02 4.42
CA ASN A 105 58.16 -1.19 5.47
C ASN A 105 58.62 -2.03 6.69
N ASN A 106 59.38 -3.11 6.45
CA ASN A 106 60.25 -3.70 7.46
C ASN A 106 61.46 -4.39 6.83
#